data_AF-A0A2G5U859-F1
#
_entry.id   AF-A0A2G5U859-F1
#
_cell.length_a   1.000
_cell.length_b   1.000
_cell.length_c   1.000
_cell.angle_alpha   90.00
_cell.angle_beta   90.00
_cell.angle_gamma   90.00
#
_symmetry.space_group_name_H-M   'P 1'
#
loop_
_entity.id
_entity.type
_entity.pdbx_description
1 polymer ?
#
loop_
_entity_poly.entity_id
_entity_poly.type
_entity_poly.pdbx_seq_one_letter_code
_entity_poly.pdbx_strand_id
1 'polypeptide(L)'
;MSEIEDLKNQIIQIEKLLSEEKDEVVGRDLEQTKADLKELVELMEEDEEGTSEDVKEEEASEEKIEDDNSTDSWKQRKQRTTC
;
A
#
# COMPACT_ATOMS: atom_id res chain seq x y z
N MET A 1 7.91 13.05 28.24
CA MET A 1 7.15 12.70 27.03
C MET A 1 6.88 11.22 27.14
N SER A 2 5.65 10.78 26.86
CA SER A 2 5.36 9.34 26.82
C SER A 2 5.86 8.79 25.49
N GLU A 3 6.50 7.61 25.50
CA GLU A 3 7.01 6.96 24.28
C GLU A 3 5.88 6.67 23.28
N ILE A 4 4.67 6.38 23.80
CA ILE A 4 3.44 6.23 23.01
C ILE A 4 3.01 7.55 22.34
N GLU A 5 3.15 8.69 23.03
CA GLU A 5 2.86 10.00 22.43
C GLU A 5 3.84 10.34 21.30
N ASP A 6 5.12 9.96 21.46
CA ASP A 6 6.13 10.17 20.44
C ASP A 6 5.85 9.31 19.18
N LEU A 7 5.44 8.05 19.34
CA LEU A 7 5.02 7.20 18.23
C LEU A 7 3.76 7.75 17.53
N LYS A 8 2.75 8.20 18.28
CA LYS A 8 1.54 8.85 17.72
C LYS A 8 1.92 10.10 16.92
N ASN A 9 2.89 10.89 17.39
CA ASN A 9 3.40 12.04 16.66
C ASN A 9 4.14 11.67 15.36
N GLN A 10 4.85 10.53 15.34
CA GLN A 10 5.50 10.02 14.13
C GLN A 10 4.48 9.57 13.08
N ILE A 11 3.41 8.89 13.50
CA ILE A 11 2.31 8.50 12.60
C ILE A 11 1.70 9.72 11.91
N ILE A 12 1.43 10.80 12.66
CA ILE A 12 0.90 12.06 12.10
C ILE A 12 1.88 12.70 11.11
N GLN A 13 3.19 12.60 11.34
CA GLN A 13 4.19 13.10 10.40
C GLN A 13 4.18 12.29 9.10
N ILE A 14 4.07 10.97 9.19
CA ILE A 14 3.98 10.10 8.00
C ILE A 14 2.72 10.39 7.20
N GLU A 15 1.57 10.65 7.84
CA GLU A 15 0.35 11.06 7.14
C GLU A 15 0.52 12.35 6.34
N LYS A 16 1.26 13.31 6.89
CA LYS A 16 1.60 14.55 6.16
C LYS A 16 2.50 14.25 4.97
N LEU A 17 3.53 13.43 5.17
CA LEU A 17 4.42 13.03 4.08
C LEU A 17 3.64 12.30 2.98
N LEU A 18 2.75 11.36 3.31
CA LEU A 18 1.86 10.68 2.36
C LEU A 18 0.98 11.65 1.57
N SER A 19 0.49 12.73 2.19
CA SER A 19 -0.34 13.72 1.51
C SER A 19 0.42 14.59 0.50
N GLU A 20 1.75 14.70 0.68
CA GLU A 20 2.65 15.48 -0.17
C GLU A 20 3.41 14.60 -1.18
N GLU A 21 3.52 13.30 -0.89
CA GLU A 21 4.25 12.32 -1.69
C GLU A 21 3.53 12.03 -3.00
N LYS A 22 4.30 11.99 -4.07
CA LYS A 22 3.81 11.73 -5.44
C LYS A 22 4.41 10.48 -6.04
N ASP A 23 5.46 9.94 -5.40
CA ASP A 23 6.06 8.68 -5.78
C ASP A 23 5.28 7.53 -5.13
N GLU A 24 4.69 6.67 -5.95
CA GLU A 24 3.85 5.56 -5.49
C GLU A 24 4.64 4.52 -4.70
N VAL A 25 5.93 4.34 -5.00
CA VAL A 25 6.81 3.40 -4.28
C VAL A 25 7.09 3.93 -2.88
N VAL A 26 7.46 5.22 -2.79
CA VAL A 26 7.71 5.87 -1.50
C VAL A 26 6.41 5.98 -0.69
N GLY A 27 5.29 6.23 -1.35
CA GLY A 27 3.96 6.22 -0.73
C GLY A 27 3.64 4.88 -0.08
N ARG A 28 3.87 3.77 -0.80
CA ARG A 28 3.66 2.42 -0.25
C ARG A 28 4.56 2.13 0.95
N ASP A 29 5.84 2.50 0.88
CA ASP A 29 6.79 2.31 1.99
C ASP A 29 6.37 3.12 3.24
N LEU A 30 5.87 4.35 3.03
CA LEU A 30 5.33 5.19 4.11
C LEU A 30 4.03 4.63 4.69
N GLU A 31 3.13 4.08 3.86
CA GLU A 31 1.92 3.40 4.33
C GLU A 31 2.25 2.17 5.18
N GLN A 32 3.23 1.37 4.76
CA GLN A 32 3.71 0.23 5.54
C GLN A 32 4.28 0.70 6.89
N THR A 33 5.17 1.70 6.87
CA THR A 33 5.76 2.25 8.08
C THR A 33 4.69 2.79 9.05
N LYS A 34 3.63 3.40 8.51
CA LYS A 34 2.49 3.87 9.30
C LYS A 34 1.73 2.71 9.96
N ALA A 35 1.54 1.60 9.26
CA ALA A 35 0.88 0.41 9.80
C ALA A 35 1.73 -0.21 10.93
N ASP A 36 3.02 -0.41 10.69
CA ASP A 36 3.95 -0.98 11.68
C ASP A 36 3.98 -0.12 12.97
N LEU A 37 3.98 1.20 12.85
CA LEU A 37 3.95 2.10 14.01
C LEU A 37 2.62 2.04 14.77
N LYS A 38 1.49 1.82 14.09
CA LYS A 38 0.19 1.65 14.76
C LYS A 38 0.16 0.35 15.55
N GLU A 39 0.66 -0.74 14.99
CA GLU A 39 0.78 -2.03 15.67
C GLU A 39 1.67 -1.89 16.92
N LEU A 40 2.82 -1.20 16.81
CA LEU A 40 3.69 -0.94 17.96
C LEU A 40 2.99 -0.12 19.06
N VAL A 41 2.21 0.90 18.70
CA VAL A 41 1.42 1.68 19.66
C VAL A 41 0.38 0.79 20.35
N GLU A 42 -0.31 -0.04 19.58
CA GLU A 42 -1.33 -0.96 20.10
C GLU A 42 -0.74 -2.01 21.03
N LEU A 43 0.41 -2.61 20.67
CA LEU A 43 1.15 -3.54 21.53
C LEU A 43 1.59 -2.89 22.85
N MET A 44 2.07 -1.65 22.79
CA MET A 44 2.49 -0.91 24.00
C MET A 44 1.30 -0.51 24.89
N GLU A 45 0.14 -0.21 24.30
CA GLU A 45 -1.10 0.04 25.04
C GLU A 45 -1.68 -1.27 25.63
N GLU A 46 -1.56 -2.41 24.93
CA GLU A 46 -2.01 -3.72 25.39
C GLU A 46 -1.12 -4.29 26.52
N ASP A 47 0.19 -4.02 26.53
CA ASP A 47 1.09 -4.39 27.64
C ASP A 47 0.73 -3.65 28.96
N GLU A 48 0.09 -2.48 28.90
CA GLU A 48 -0.49 -1.82 30.07
C GLU A 48 -1.83 -2.43 30.52
N GLU A 49 -2.60 -3.02 29.60
CA GLU A 49 -3.91 -3.65 29.82
C GLU A 49 -3.92 -5.13 29.41
N GLY A 50 -3.08 -5.96 30.01
CA GLY A 50 -2.95 -7.37 29.61
C GLY A 50 -4.29 -8.11 29.49
N THR A 51 -4.68 -8.46 28.25
CA THR A 51 -5.43 -9.63 27.74
C THR A 51 -6.05 -9.31 26.36
N SER A 52 -5.55 -9.91 25.27
CA SER A 52 -6.29 -10.91 24.46
C SER A 52 -6.55 -10.49 23.00
N GLU A 53 -5.79 -11.13 22.10
CA GLU A 53 -6.25 -11.73 20.82
C GLU A 53 -6.95 -10.80 19.81
N ASP A 54 -6.21 -10.26 18.84
CA ASP A 54 -6.63 -10.27 17.42
C ASP A 54 -5.40 -10.10 16.50
N VAL A 55 -4.88 -11.21 15.98
CA VAL A 55 -3.97 -11.21 14.83
C VAL A 55 -4.79 -10.78 13.63
N LYS A 56 -4.66 -9.51 13.21
CA LYS A 56 -5.28 -9.03 11.98
C LYS A 56 -4.22 -8.87 10.89
N GLU A 57 -4.07 -9.96 10.13
CA GLU A 57 -3.53 -9.93 8.77
C GLU A 57 -4.30 -8.87 7.96
N GLU A 58 -3.68 -7.73 7.66
CA GLU A 58 -4.09 -6.92 6.51
C GLU A 58 -3.14 -7.22 5.35
N GLU A 59 -3.65 -8.07 4.46
CA GLU A 59 -2.98 -8.47 3.24
C GLU A 59 -2.74 -7.28 2.32
N ALA A 60 -1.46 -7.14 1.96
CA ALA A 60 -0.92 -6.69 0.69
C ALA A 60 -1.94 -6.30 -0.39
N SER A 61 -2.15 -4.99 -0.55
CA SER A 61 -2.04 -4.27 -1.83
C SER A 61 -2.14 -5.14 -3.11
N GLU A 62 -3.37 -5.37 -3.58
CA GLU A 62 -3.63 -5.82 -4.94
C GLU A 62 -3.60 -4.59 -5.87
N GLU A 63 -2.40 -4.11 -6.20
CA GLU A 63 -2.18 -3.21 -7.34
C GLU A 63 -2.42 -4.01 -8.62
N LYS A 64 -3.64 -3.95 -9.16
CA LYS A 64 -3.91 -4.39 -10.53
C LYS A 64 -3.28 -3.39 -11.50
N ILE A 65 -2.01 -3.61 -11.77
CA ILE A 65 -1.32 -3.14 -12.97
C ILE A 65 -2.17 -3.50 -14.20
N GLU A 66 -2.73 -2.48 -14.86
CA GLU A 66 -3.43 -2.61 -16.13
C GLU A 66 -2.40 -2.94 -17.21
N ASP A 67 -2.28 -4.23 -17.56
CA ASP A 67 -1.47 -4.65 -18.70
C ASP A 67 -2.22 -4.29 -20.00
N ASP A 68 -1.86 -3.12 -20.55
CA ASP A 68 -2.22 -2.63 -21.88
C ASP A 68 -1.65 -3.58 -22.96
N ASN A 69 -2.29 -4.73 -23.17
CA ASN A 69 -1.98 -5.61 -24.30
C ASN A 69 -2.64 -5.08 -25.59
N SER A 70 -2.12 -3.96 -26.05
CA SER A 70 -2.21 -3.59 -27.46
C SER A 70 -1.33 -4.54 -28.27
N THR A 71 -1.94 -5.39 -29.12
CA THR A 71 -1.58 -5.67 -30.53
C THR A 71 -2.11 -7.04 -31.00
N ASP A 72 -3.19 -7.08 -31.79
CA ASP A 72 -3.32 -8.05 -32.91
C ASP A 72 -4.18 -7.44 -34.02
N SER A 73 -3.51 -6.81 -34.99
CA SER A 73 -4.13 -6.27 -36.20
C SER A 73 -3.56 -6.92 -37.46
N TRP A 74 -3.34 -8.25 -37.47
CA TRP A 74 -2.62 -8.88 -38.58
C TRP A 74 -3.36 -10.13 -39.08
N LYS A 75 -3.89 -10.00 -40.32
CA LYS A 75 -4.43 -11.02 -41.27
C LYS A 75 -5.97 -11.01 -41.28
N GLN A 76 -6.66 -10.71 -42.39
CA GLN A 76 -6.49 -11.35 -43.70
C GLN A 76 -6.90 -10.41 -44.86
N ARG A 77 -5.95 -9.67 -45.43
CA ARG A 77 -6.10 -9.16 -46.81
C ARG A 77 -5.59 -10.23 -47.77
N LYS A 78 -6.43 -11.25 -48.02
CA LYS A 78 -6.18 -12.20 -49.11
C LYS A 78 -6.54 -11.49 -50.42
N GLN A 79 -5.55 -10.85 -51.02
CA GLN A 79 -5.63 -10.47 -52.42
C GLN A 79 -5.80 -11.74 -53.24
N ARG A 80 -6.94 -11.90 -53.91
CA ARG A 80 -7.03 -12.74 -55.09
C ARG A 80 -7.73 -11.92 -56.16
N THR A 81 -6.88 -11.50 -57.08
CA THR A 81 -7.09 -10.73 -58.29
C THR A 81 -8.12 -11.38 -59.22
N THR A 82 -8.88 -10.52 -59.88
CA THR A 82 -9.59 -10.74 -61.14
C THR A 82 -8.72 -11.43 -62.19
N CYS A 83 -9.24 -12.51 -62.77
CA CYS A 83 -9.25 -12.86 -64.20
C CYS A 83 -10.25 -14.01 -64.40
#